data_AF-A0AAN4ZCU7-F1
#
_entry.id   AF-A0AAN4ZCU7-F1
#
_cell.length_a   1.000
_cell.length_b   1.000
_cell.length_c   1.000
_cell.angle_alpha   90.00
_cell.angle_beta   90.00
_cell.angle_gamma   90.00
#
_symmetry.space_group_name_H-M   'P 1'
#
loop_
_entity.id
_entity.type
_entity.pdbx_description
1 polymer ?
#
loop_
_entity_poly.entity_id
_entity_poly.type
_entity_poly.pdbx_seq_one_letter_code
_entity_poly.pdbx_strand_id
1 'polypeptide(L)'
;KPFGFVYDERMLEHTCPYDPTMAEKPERIKLIYERLVKEGQLEGAVRIPARPATDEELMLNHPADLIKEFEALKTSEQCEDYCRYKEILWLGPQSL
;
A
#
# COMPACT_ATOMS: atom_id res chain seq x y z
N LYS A 1 10.98 6.05 -26.78
CA LYS A 1 10.66 7.10 -25.77
C LYS A 1 11.00 6.51 -24.41
N PRO A 2 11.70 7.21 -23.52
CA PRO A 2 11.90 6.71 -22.15
C PRO A 2 10.54 6.58 -21.46
N PHE A 3 10.40 5.59 -20.59
CA PHE A 3 9.22 5.42 -19.72
C PHE A 3 9.66 5.48 -18.27
N GLY A 4 8.76 5.94 -17.40
CA GLY A 4 8.98 5.99 -15.97
C GLY A 4 8.32 4.81 -15.26
N PHE A 5 8.89 4.37 -14.15
CA PHE A 5 8.26 3.42 -13.24
C PHE A 5 8.45 3.84 -11.78
N VAL A 6 7.52 3.43 -10.92
CA VAL A 6 7.60 3.62 -9.47
C VAL A 6 7.63 2.26 -8.82
N TYR A 7 8.59 2.06 -7.92
CA TYR A 7 8.65 0.90 -7.03
C TYR A 7 9.34 1.35 -5.73
N ASP A 8 8.70 1.05 -4.62
CA ASP A 8 9.16 1.43 -3.29
C ASP A 8 8.99 0.26 -2.34
N GLU A 9 10.05 -0.08 -1.61
CA GLU A 9 10.04 -1.24 -0.69
C GLU A 9 9.14 -1.00 0.52
N ARG A 10 8.82 0.26 0.88
CA ARG A 10 7.81 0.58 1.90
C ARG A 10 6.44 0.00 1.54
N MET A 11 6.15 -0.12 0.25
CA MET A 11 4.95 -0.79 -0.20
C MET A 11 4.98 -2.30 0.06
N LEU A 12 6.02 -2.90 0.64
CA LEU A 12 6.04 -4.30 1.06
C LEU A 12 5.57 -4.51 2.51
N GLU A 13 5.22 -3.44 3.21
CA GLU A 13 4.75 -3.49 4.60
C GLU A 13 3.26 -3.86 4.71
N HIS A 14 2.54 -3.98 3.57
CA HIS A 14 1.15 -4.43 3.54
C HIS A 14 1.05 -5.93 3.87
N THR A 15 0.81 -6.24 5.14
CA THR A 15 0.54 -7.60 5.60
C THR A 15 -0.67 -7.60 6.51
N CYS A 16 -1.59 -8.54 6.32
CA CYS A 16 -2.73 -8.71 7.20
C CYS A 16 -2.28 -9.40 8.50
N PRO A 17 -2.37 -8.74 9.68
CA PRO A 17 -1.84 -9.30 10.92
C PRO A 17 -2.76 -10.35 11.56
N TYR A 18 -4.02 -10.44 11.11
CA TYR A 18 -5.06 -11.29 11.72
C TYR A 18 -5.67 -12.32 10.77
N ASP A 19 -5.36 -12.30 9.47
CA ASP A 19 -5.79 -13.33 8.50
C ASP A 19 -4.61 -13.85 7.68
N PRO A 20 -4.08 -15.05 7.99
CA PRO A 20 -2.96 -15.64 7.26
C PRO A 20 -3.34 -16.17 5.87
N THR A 21 -4.64 -16.25 5.55
CA THR A 21 -5.13 -16.73 4.25
C THR A 21 -5.26 -15.62 3.22
N MET A 22 -4.93 -14.38 3.61
CA MET A 22 -5.11 -13.22 2.76
C MET A 22 -4.25 -13.27 1.49
N ALA A 23 -4.91 -13.06 0.36
CA ALA A 23 -4.27 -13.06 -0.95
C ALA A 23 -3.52 -11.75 -1.25
N GLU A 24 -3.93 -10.65 -0.63
CA GLU A 24 -3.27 -9.35 -0.69
C GLU A 24 -2.08 -9.34 0.27
N LYS A 25 -0.86 -9.40 -0.26
CA LYS A 25 0.38 -9.60 0.50
C LYS A 25 1.62 -9.16 -0.30
N PRO A 26 2.76 -8.91 0.36
CA PRO A 26 3.91 -8.22 -0.24
C PRO A 26 4.48 -8.88 -1.50
N GLU A 27 4.36 -10.21 -1.59
CA GLU A 27 4.82 -10.99 -2.73
C GLU A 27 4.18 -10.55 -4.04
N ARG A 28 2.96 -9.98 -4.02
CA ARG A 28 2.27 -9.52 -5.22
C ARG A 28 3.09 -8.51 -6.02
N ILE A 29 3.63 -7.49 -5.36
CA ILE A 29 4.44 -6.46 -6.05
C ILE A 29 5.91 -6.84 -6.12
N LYS A 30 6.42 -7.54 -5.10
CA LYS A 30 7.82 -7.97 -5.02
C LYS A 30 8.20 -8.88 -6.19
N LEU A 31 7.41 -9.93 -6.44
CA LEU A 31 7.73 -10.92 -7.47
C LEU A 31 7.63 -10.33 -8.88
N ILE A 32 6.72 -9.38 -9.10
CA ILE A 32 6.61 -8.65 -10.38
C ILE A 32 7.88 -7.82 -10.59
N TYR A 33 8.28 -7.03 -9.59
CA TYR A 33 9.48 -6.19 -9.69
C TYR A 33 10.75 -7.03 -9.90
N GLU A 34 10.94 -8.08 -9.11
CA GLU A 34 12.08 -9.01 -9.25
C GLU A 34 12.14 -9.63 -10.65
N ARG A 35 10.99 -10.02 -11.21
CA ARG A 35 10.92 -10.57 -12.56
C ARG A 35 11.30 -9.54 -13.62
N LEU A 36 10.73 -8.33 -13.54
CA LEU A 36 11.02 -7.24 -14.49
C LEU A 36 12.50 -6.86 -14.48
N VAL A 37 13.13 -6.81 -13.30
CA VAL A 37 14.57 -6.58 -13.14
C VAL A 37 15.38 -7.73 -13.75
N LYS A 38 15.04 -8.98 -13.41
CA LYS A 38 15.75 -10.18 -13.91
C LYS A 38 15.71 -10.30 -15.43
N GLU A 39 14.63 -9.87 -16.07
CA GLU A 39 14.43 -9.93 -17.53
C GLU A 39 14.93 -8.69 -18.28
N GLY A 40 15.56 -7.73 -17.59
CA GLY A 40 16.04 -6.49 -18.19
C GLY A 40 14.93 -5.57 -18.70
N GLN A 41 13.67 -5.78 -18.28
CA GLN A 41 12.52 -5.00 -18.78
C GLN A 41 12.52 -3.55 -18.28
N LEU A 42 13.30 -3.26 -17.24
CA LEU A 42 13.47 -1.91 -16.69
C LEU A 42 14.76 -1.23 -17.19
N GLU A 43 15.51 -1.87 -18.10
CA GLU A 43 16.71 -1.26 -18.69
C GLU A 43 16.34 -0.01 -19.49
N GLY A 44 17.00 1.11 -19.18
CA GLY A 44 16.71 2.42 -19.80
C GLY A 44 15.42 3.09 -19.30
N ALA A 45 14.70 2.49 -18.35
CA ALA A 45 13.56 3.12 -17.69
C ALA A 45 14.02 4.13 -16.62
N VAL A 46 13.22 5.18 -16.42
CA VAL A 46 13.48 6.18 -15.37
C VAL A 46 12.76 5.75 -14.10
N ARG A 47 13.50 5.42 -13.04
CA ARG A 47 12.90 5.18 -11.72
C ARG A 47 12.46 6.50 -11.11
N ILE A 48 11.17 6.65 -10.85
CA ILE A 48 10.57 7.81 -10.19
C ILE A 48 10.41 7.48 -8.69
N PRO A 49 10.91 8.32 -7.77
CA PRO A 49 10.75 8.10 -6.34
C PRO A 49 9.29 8.26 -5.92
N ALA A 50 8.82 7.38 -5.02
CA ALA A 50 7.51 7.53 -4.39
C ALA A 50 7.56 8.56 -3.26
N ARG A 51 6.45 9.25 -3.03
CA ARG A 51 6.24 10.16 -1.91
C ARG A 51 4.88 9.89 -1.27
N PRO A 52 4.70 10.21 0.02
CA PRO A 52 3.37 10.24 0.62
C PRO A 52 2.46 11.23 -0.14
N ALA A 53 1.19 10.90 -0.21
CA ALA A 53 0.15 11.88 -0.55
C ALA A 53 -0.01 12.83 0.64
N THR A 54 -0.27 14.10 0.33
CA THR A 54 -0.62 15.11 1.34
C THR A 54 -2.10 15.00 1.71
N ASP A 55 -2.48 15.49 2.88
CA ASP A 55 -3.88 15.54 3.29
C ASP A 55 -4.72 16.34 2.28
N GLU A 56 -4.20 17.44 1.74
CA GLU A 56 -4.90 18.20 0.71
C GLU A 56 -5.18 17.38 -0.56
N GLU A 57 -4.23 16.54 -0.97
CA GLU A 57 -4.40 15.63 -2.12
C GLU A 57 -5.41 14.52 -1.83
N LEU A 58 -5.39 13.96 -0.61
CA LEU A 58 -6.37 12.95 -0.19
C LEU A 58 -7.78 13.56 -0.10
N MET A 59 -7.90 14.79 0.40
CA MET A 59 -9.17 15.52 0.54
C MET A 59 -9.83 15.91 -0.78
N LEU A 60 -9.14 15.75 -1.93
CA LEU A 60 -9.78 15.88 -3.25
C LEU A 60 -10.83 14.80 -3.50
N ASN A 61 -10.72 13.63 -2.85
CA ASN A 61 -11.62 12.49 -3.06
C ASN A 61 -12.21 11.92 -1.76
N HIS A 62 -11.67 12.27 -0.59
CA HIS A 62 -12.08 11.71 0.69
C HIS A 62 -12.45 12.81 1.70
N PRO A 63 -13.43 12.58 2.59
CA PRO A 63 -13.74 13.53 3.64
C PRO A 63 -12.62 13.57 4.68
N ALA A 64 -12.35 14.76 5.24
CA ALA A 64 -11.30 14.96 6.24
C ALA A 64 -11.47 14.07 7.49
N ASP A 65 -12.72 13.76 7.87
CA ASP A 65 -12.99 12.92 9.05
C ASP A 65 -12.55 11.48 8.83
N LEU A 66 -12.61 10.95 7.60
CA LEU A 66 -12.10 9.61 7.28
C LEU A 66 -10.57 9.53 7.42
N ILE A 67 -9.86 10.60 7.04
CA ILE A 67 -8.39 10.68 7.21
C ILE A 67 -8.05 10.62 8.70
N LYS A 68 -8.72 11.42 9.53
CA LYS A 68 -8.53 11.42 10.99
C LYS A 68 -8.89 10.06 11.62
N GLU A 69 -9.94 9.40 11.13
CA GLU A 69 -10.29 8.05 11.57
C GLU A 69 -9.14 7.07 11.34
N PHE A 70 -8.51 7.11 10.15
CA PHE A 70 -7.37 6.24 9.81
C PHE A 70 -6.16 6.56 10.68
N GLU A 71 -5.87 7.84 10.90
CA GLU A 71 -4.78 8.26 11.78
C GLU A 71 -4.99 7.82 13.24
N ALA A 72 -6.23 7.62 13.69
CA ALA A 72 -6.54 7.19 15.05
C ALA A 72 -6.36 5.67 15.27
N LEU A 73 -6.30 4.86 14.21
CA LEU A 73 -6.09 3.42 14.30
C LEU A 73 -4.60 3.13 14.53
N LYS A 74 -4.25 2.72 15.76
CA LYS A 74 -2.85 2.49 16.18
C LYS A 74 -2.52 1.02 16.45
N THR A 75 -3.53 0.17 16.61
CA THR A 75 -3.35 -1.25 16.94
C THR A 75 -4.02 -2.16 15.92
N SER A 76 -3.53 -3.40 15.82
CA SER A 76 -4.11 -4.41 14.92
C SER A 76 -5.56 -4.73 15.29
N GLU A 77 -5.91 -4.72 16.58
CA GLU A 77 -7.28 -4.94 17.06
C GLU A 77 -8.22 -3.82 16.58
N GLN A 78 -7.81 -2.56 16.69
CA GLN A 78 -8.60 -1.43 16.16
C GLN A 78 -8.78 -1.53 14.64
N CYS A 79 -7.73 -1.93 13.92
CA CYS A 79 -7.77 -2.14 12.48
C CYS A 79 -8.73 -3.27 12.09
N GLU A 80 -8.68 -4.39 12.80
CA GLU A 80 -9.56 -5.54 12.60
C GLU A 80 -11.03 -5.18 12.89
N ASP A 81 -11.28 -4.52 14.03
CA ASP A 81 -12.61 -4.03 14.42
C ASP A 81 -13.19 -3.07 13.37
N TYR A 82 -12.37 -2.13 12.86
CA TYR A 82 -12.77 -1.20 11.81
C TYR A 82 -13.16 -1.93 10.51
N CYS A 83 -12.47 -3.02 10.19
CA CYS A 83 -12.70 -3.80 8.97
C CYS A 83 -13.81 -4.84 9.09
N ARG A 84 -14.25 -5.21 10.30
CA ARG A 84 -15.19 -6.31 10.57
C ARG A 84 -16.46 -6.30 9.71
N TYR A 85 -16.98 -5.12 9.40
CA TYR A 85 -18.22 -4.93 8.64
C TYR A 85 -18.01 -4.38 7.22
N LYS A 86 -16.75 -4.36 6.75
CA LYS A 86 -16.39 -3.87 5.42
C LYS A 86 -16.09 -5.06 4.52
N GLU A 87 -16.61 -5.01 3.30
CA GLU A 87 -16.37 -6.09 2.33
C GLU A 87 -14.95 -5.99 1.77
N ILE A 88 -14.20 -7.09 1.85
CA ILE A 88 -12.89 -7.25 1.19
C ILE A 88 -11.91 -6.13 1.58
N LEU A 89 -11.88 -5.76 2.86
CA LEU A 89 -10.93 -4.81 3.40
C LEU A 89 -10.25 -5.39 4.64
N TRP A 90 -8.95 -5.15 4.75
CA TRP A 90 -8.19 -5.35 5.96
C TRP A 90 -7.24 -4.16 6.14
N LEU A 91 -6.84 -3.91 7.39
CA LEU A 91 -5.89 -2.86 7.74
C LEU A 91 -4.86 -3.43 8.70
N GLY A 92 -3.64 -2.90 8.61
CA GLY A 92 -2.59 -3.12 9.59
C GLY A 92 -2.02 -1.77 10.02
N PRO A 93 -1.56 -1.60 11.27
CA PRO A 93 -0.97 -0.34 11.73
C PRO A 93 0.22 0.13 10.89
N GLN A 94 0.94 -0.79 10.26
CA GLN A 94 2.08 -0.51 9.37
C GLN A 94 1.64 -0.03 7.98
N SER A 95 0.36 -0.21 7.64
CA SER A 95 -0.22 0.23 6.37
C SER A 95 -0.89 1.61 6.47
N LEU A 96 -0.81 2.26 7.64
CA LEU A 96 -1.44 3.54 7.98
C LEU A 96 -0.40 4.64 8.22
#